data_AF-A0A8T2PNX4-F1
#
_entry.id   AF-A0A8T2PNX4-F1
#
_cell.length_a   1.000
_cell.length_b   1.000
_cell.length_c   1.000
_cell.angle_alpha   90.00
_cell.angle_beta   90.00
_cell.angle_gamma   90.00
#
_symmetry.space_group_name_H-M   'P 1'
#
loop_
_entity.id
_entity.type
_entity.pdbx_description
1 polymer ?
#
loop_
_entity_poly.entity_id
_entity_poly.type
_entity_poly.pdbx_seq_one_letter_code
_entity_poly.pdbx_strand_id
1 'polypeptide(L)'
;MSVGPKRRPALGSGWNGPKISAHVHNKGPVRRILLVMEHEEARKEYLVYPVGKKQCSKKKGQKTPLRGNGRRIDYILYSEEVQPPGWKVAVEEYSFITQLATLTDHLPVSMRLAVSTGVEVS
;
A
#
# COMPACT_ATOMS: atom_id res chain seq x y z
N MET A 1 6.17 36.65 5.92
CA MET A 1 5.03 35.74 5.70
C MET A 1 5.59 34.32 5.59
N SER A 2 5.46 33.50 6.64
CA SER A 2 6.00 32.14 6.67
C SER A 2 5.01 31.18 6.01
N VAL A 3 5.42 30.55 4.91
CA VAL A 3 4.59 29.56 4.21
C VAL A 3 4.81 28.22 4.88
N GLY A 4 3.96 27.89 5.86
CA GLY A 4 3.99 26.59 6.52
C GLY A 4 3.70 25.44 5.53
N PRO A 5 4.22 24.21 5.79
CA PRO A 5 4.00 23.08 4.91
C PRO A 5 2.52 22.73 4.82
N LYS A 6 1.96 22.78 3.60
CA LYS A 6 0.58 22.37 3.30
C LYS A 6 0.38 20.91 3.69
N ARG A 7 -0.32 20.67 4.80
CA ARG A 7 -0.81 19.34 5.19
C ARG A 7 -1.71 18.81 4.07
N ARG A 8 -1.34 17.66 3.47
CA ARG A 8 -2.15 16.97 2.48
C ARG A 8 -3.40 16.38 3.16
N PRO A 9 -4.58 16.41 2.53
CA PRO A 9 -5.77 15.80 3.10
C PRO A 9 -5.60 14.28 3.09
N ALA A 10 -5.66 13.66 4.27
CA ALA A 10 -5.97 12.25 4.39
C ALA A 10 -7.49 12.12 4.26
N LEU A 11 -7.97 11.69 3.10
CA LEU A 11 -9.39 11.41 2.88
C LEU A 11 -9.54 9.96 2.42
N GLY A 12 -10.24 9.15 3.22
CA GLY A 12 -10.49 7.73 2.94
C GLY A 12 -10.60 6.89 4.20
N SER A 13 -11.69 7.04 4.95
CA SER A 13 -11.99 6.35 6.23
C SER A 13 -12.50 4.90 6.07
N GLY A 14 -12.16 4.20 4.98
CA GLY A 14 -12.65 2.85 4.68
C GLY A 14 -11.57 1.77 4.57
N TRP A 15 -10.29 2.12 4.73
CA TRP A 15 -9.17 1.17 4.57
C TRP A 15 -8.40 1.06 5.89
N ASN A 16 -8.51 -0.08 6.58
CA ASN A 16 -7.64 -0.42 7.72
C ASN A 16 -6.23 -0.86 7.26
N GLY A 17 -5.78 -0.38 6.10
CA GLY A 17 -4.49 -0.71 5.50
C GLY A 17 -3.61 0.52 5.29
N PRO A 18 -2.35 0.34 4.85
CA PRO A 18 -1.40 1.44 4.68
C PRO A 18 -1.83 2.54 3.71
N LYS A 19 -1.34 3.77 3.90
CA LYS A 19 -1.68 4.89 3.03
C LYS A 19 -1.13 4.65 1.61
N ILE A 20 -1.98 4.72 0.59
CA ILE A 20 -1.52 4.69 -0.80
C ILE A 20 -0.95 6.07 -1.12
N SER A 21 0.34 6.14 -1.48
CA SER A 21 1.04 7.40 -1.72
C SER A 21 1.23 7.59 -3.22
N ALA A 22 0.64 8.65 -3.77
CA ALA A 22 0.88 9.08 -5.14
C ALA A 22 1.68 10.38 -5.13
N HIS A 23 2.88 10.36 -5.71
CA HIS A 23 3.57 11.60 -6.07
C HIS A 23 2.92 12.15 -7.35
N VAL A 24 2.02 13.11 -7.15
CA VAL A 24 1.19 13.69 -8.20
C VAL A 24 2.01 14.67 -9.01
N HIS A 25 2.46 14.23 -10.19
CA HIS A 25 2.78 15.12 -11.31
C HIS A 25 2.24 14.64 -12.65
N ASN A 26 1.28 13.69 -12.67
CA ASN A 26 0.79 13.15 -13.93
C ASN A 26 -0.74 13.04 -13.95
N LYS A 27 -1.38 13.61 -14.97
CA LYS A 27 -2.84 13.51 -15.25
C LYS A 27 -3.12 12.34 -16.21
N GLY A 28 -2.53 11.17 -15.94
CA GLY A 28 -2.58 9.98 -16.80
C GLY A 28 -3.18 8.73 -16.13
N PRO A 29 -2.99 7.53 -16.73
CA PRO A 29 -3.51 6.23 -16.26
C PRO A 29 -3.25 5.94 -14.78
N VAL A 30 -2.16 6.48 -14.23
CA VAL A 30 -1.77 6.43 -12.82
C VAL A 30 -2.89 6.88 -11.86
N ARG A 31 -3.62 7.96 -12.20
CA ARG A 31 -4.73 8.46 -11.36
C ARG A 31 -5.91 7.50 -11.34
N ARG A 32 -6.14 6.78 -12.45
CA ARG A 32 -7.25 5.82 -12.55
C ARG A 32 -7.00 4.63 -11.64
N ILE A 33 -5.79 4.09 -11.63
CA ILE A 33 -5.44 2.95 -10.78
C ILE A 33 -5.40 3.32 -9.30
N LEU A 34 -5.01 4.55 -8.95
CA LEU A 34 -5.14 5.06 -7.59
C LEU A 34 -6.60 4.99 -7.10
N LEU A 35 -7.55 5.53 -7.87
CA LEU A 35 -8.97 5.48 -7.54
C LEU A 35 -9.48 4.03 -7.44
N VAL A 36 -9.09 3.17 -8.36
CA VAL A 36 -9.41 1.74 -8.31
C VAL A 36 -8.91 1.09 -7.02
N MET A 37 -7.70 1.43 -6.56
CA MET A 37 -7.16 0.87 -5.33
C MET A 37 -7.88 1.37 -4.07
N GLU A 38 -8.45 2.57 -4.08
CA GLU A 38 -9.22 3.11 -2.96
C GLU A 38 -10.60 2.43 -2.82
N HIS A 39 -11.21 1.98 -3.92
CA HIS A 39 -12.54 1.34 -3.94
C HIS A 39 -12.47 -0.20 -3.91
N GLU A 40 -13.12 -0.84 -2.94
CA GLU A 40 -13.08 -2.31 -2.77
C GLU A 40 -13.62 -3.08 -3.99
N GLU A 41 -14.71 -2.59 -4.56
CA GLU A 41 -15.38 -3.20 -5.71
C GLU A 41 -14.50 -3.13 -6.94
N ALA A 42 -13.77 -2.02 -7.12
CA ALA A 42 -12.85 -1.84 -8.22
C ALA A 42 -11.59 -2.72 -8.03
N ARG A 43 -11.10 -2.90 -6.80
CA ARG A 43 -9.98 -3.80 -6.52
C ARG A 43 -10.24 -5.25 -6.99
N LYS A 44 -11.49 -5.72 -6.97
CA LYS A 44 -11.87 -7.08 -7.39
C LYS A 44 -11.63 -7.34 -8.89
N GLU A 45 -11.58 -6.30 -9.71
CA GLU A 45 -11.35 -6.40 -11.15
C GLU A 45 -9.85 -6.38 -11.50
N TYR A 46 -9.04 -5.71 -10.69
CA TYR A 46 -7.62 -5.45 -11.01
C TYR A 46 -6.63 -6.24 -10.14
N LEU A 47 -7.03 -6.69 -8.95
CA LEU A 47 -6.16 -7.50 -8.08
C LEU A 47 -6.44 -8.98 -8.25
N VAL A 48 -5.37 -9.77 -8.21
CA VAL A 48 -5.48 -11.23 -8.20
C VAL A 48 -5.94 -11.69 -6.82
N TYR A 49 -7.00 -12.49 -6.74
CA TYR A 49 -7.47 -13.11 -5.50
C TYR A 49 -7.06 -14.59 -5.44
N PRO A 50 -6.95 -15.18 -4.23
CA PRO A 50 -6.72 -16.62 -4.11
C PRO A 50 -7.85 -17.37 -4.81
N VAL A 51 -7.50 -18.29 -5.72
CA VAL A 51 -8.48 -19.16 -6.37
C VAL A 51 -8.87 -20.24 -5.35
N GLY A 52 -10.16 -20.30 -5.00
CA GLY A 52 -10.65 -21.30 -4.06
C GLY A 52 -10.45 -22.71 -4.63
N LYS A 53 -9.90 -23.64 -3.82
CA LYS A 53 -9.65 -25.04 -4.20
C LYS A 53 -10.89 -25.83 -4.68
N LYS A 54 -12.09 -25.25 -4.57
CA LYS A 54 -13.36 -25.85 -5.04
C LYS A 54 -13.72 -25.47 -6.49
N GLN A 55 -12.96 -24.61 -7.17
CA GLN A 55 -13.18 -24.28 -8.59
C GLN A 55 -12.36 -25.18 -9.52
N CYS A 56 -12.57 -26.51 -9.43
CA CYS A 56 -12.21 -27.44 -10.50
C CYS A 56 -13.46 -28.10 -11.12
N SER A 57 -14.61 -27.45 -11.02
CA SER A 57 -15.81 -27.87 -11.74
C SER A 57 -16.51 -26.65 -12.31
N LYS A 58 -16.46 -26.53 -13.63
CA LYS A 58 -17.17 -25.56 -14.46
C LYS A 58 -18.67 -25.57 -14.12
N LYS A 59 -19.13 -24.77 -13.16
CA LYS A 59 -20.55 -24.40 -13.03
C LYS A 59 -20.67 -22.91 -13.30
N LYS A 60 -21.13 -22.62 -14.50
CA LYS A 60 -21.46 -21.28 -15.00
C LYS A 60 -22.48 -20.64 -14.04
N GLY A 61 -22.11 -19.55 -13.37
CA GLY A 61 -23.08 -18.68 -12.69
C GLY A 61 -22.82 -18.35 -11.22
N GLN A 62 -21.95 -19.06 -10.49
CA GLN A 62 -21.68 -18.73 -9.08
C GLN A 62 -20.38 -17.93 -8.93
N LYS A 63 -20.51 -16.60 -8.89
CA LYS A 63 -19.43 -15.71 -8.45
C LYS A 63 -19.30 -15.86 -6.93
N THR A 64 -18.42 -16.75 -6.46
CA THR A 64 -18.02 -16.76 -5.04
C THR A 64 -17.56 -15.36 -4.66
N PRO A 65 -18.04 -14.78 -3.54
CA PRO A 65 -17.60 -13.45 -3.11
C PRO A 65 -16.07 -13.45 -2.97
N LEU A 66 -15.38 -12.65 -3.80
CA LEU A 66 -13.96 -12.40 -3.64
C LEU A 66 -13.79 -11.64 -2.32
N ARG A 67 -13.27 -12.33 -1.30
CA ARG A 67 -13.13 -11.79 0.06
C ARG A 67 -11.73 -11.21 0.24
N GLY A 68 -11.63 -9.99 0.76
CA GLY A 68 -10.37 -9.33 1.12
C GLY A 68 -9.85 -8.33 0.08
N ASN A 69 -8.58 -7.95 0.20
CA ASN A 69 -7.94 -6.91 -0.61
C ASN A 69 -6.99 -7.47 -1.69
N GLY A 70 -7.32 -8.63 -2.25
CA GLY A 70 -6.45 -9.34 -3.20
C GLY A 70 -5.27 -10.04 -2.53
N ARG A 71 -4.40 -10.63 -3.35
CA ARG A 71 -3.16 -11.30 -2.92
C ARG A 71 -2.05 -10.27 -2.76
N ARG A 72 -1.55 -10.08 -1.54
CA ARG A 72 -0.30 -9.36 -1.28
C ARG A 72 0.85 -10.36 -1.37
N ILE A 73 1.73 -10.19 -2.34
CA ILE A 73 2.91 -11.06 -2.55
C ILE A 73 4.23 -10.29 -2.46
N ASP A 74 4.18 -8.97 -2.49
CA ASP A 74 5.31 -8.07 -2.32
C ASP A 74 5.36 -7.56 -0.87
N TYR A 75 6.51 -7.78 -0.20
CA TYR A 75 6.70 -7.50 1.22
C TYR A 75 8.01 -6.74 1.48
N ILE A 76 7.94 -5.82 2.44
CA ILE A 76 9.11 -5.22 3.09
C ILE A 76 8.89 -5.43 4.58
N LEU A 77 9.89 -5.99 5.26
CA LEU A 77 9.85 -6.34 6.67
C LEU A 77 11.01 -5.65 7.39
N TYR A 78 10.83 -5.32 8.67
CA TYR A 78 11.89 -4.89 9.57
C TYR A 78 11.75 -5.61 10.91
N SER A 79 12.84 -5.73 11.65
CA SER A 79 12.84 -6.35 12.99
C SER A 79 13.02 -5.28 14.06
N GLU A 80 12.19 -5.35 15.10
CA GLU A 80 12.34 -4.51 16.30
C GLU A 80 13.37 -5.06 17.28
N GLU A 81 13.63 -6.37 17.23
CA GLU A 81 14.50 -7.08 18.18
C GLU A 81 15.99 -6.92 17.85
N VAL A 82 16.32 -6.66 16.58
CA VAL A 82 17.71 -6.55 16.09
C VAL A 82 18.08 -5.08 15.95
N GLN A 83 18.01 -4.33 17.04
CA GLN A 83 18.42 -2.91 17.08
C GLN A 83 19.63 -2.74 18.01
N PRO A 84 20.67 -1.99 17.60
CA PRO A 84 21.75 -1.63 18.51
C PRO A 84 21.20 -0.89 19.74
N PRO A 85 21.77 -1.10 20.94
CA PRO A 85 21.37 -0.39 22.14
C PRO A 85 21.38 1.14 21.92
N GLY A 86 20.32 1.81 22.35
CA GLY A 86 20.17 3.27 22.21
C GLY A 86 19.70 3.74 20.82
N TRP A 87 19.45 2.82 19.88
CA TRP A 87 18.80 3.15 18.61
C TRP A 87 17.30 2.94 18.76
N LYS A 88 16.52 3.87 18.21
CA LYS A 88 15.07 3.76 18.08
C LYS A 88 14.73 3.83 16.60
N VAL A 89 14.19 2.74 16.08
CA VAL A 89 13.67 2.65 14.72
C VAL A 89 12.14 2.63 14.75
N ALA A 90 11.50 3.46 13.94
CA ALA A 90 10.05 3.49 13.77
C ALA A 90 9.66 3.56 12.29
N VAL A 91 8.56 2.90 11.90
CA VAL A 91 8.00 3.06 10.55
C VAL A 91 7.32 4.42 10.44
N GLU A 92 7.89 5.29 9.62
CA GLU A 92 7.38 6.64 9.39
C GLU A 92 6.33 6.65 8.27
N GLU A 93 6.57 5.89 7.20
CA GLU A 93 5.66 5.78 6.06
C GLU A 93 5.67 4.36 5.52
N TYR A 94 4.50 3.83 5.17
CA TYR A 94 4.36 2.64 4.36
C TYR A 94 3.35 2.95 3.26
N SER A 95 3.69 2.65 2.00
CA SER A 95 2.82 2.93 0.87
C SER A 95 2.89 1.91 -0.26
N PHE A 96 1.80 1.84 -1.03
CA PHE A 96 1.76 1.19 -2.34
C PHE A 96 1.90 2.26 -3.42
N ILE A 97 2.67 1.98 -4.46
CA ILE A 97 2.98 2.92 -5.54
C ILE A 97 2.22 2.51 -6.81
N THR A 98 1.39 3.40 -7.34
CA THR A 98 0.62 3.17 -8.57
C THR A 98 1.23 3.81 -9.81
N GLN A 99 2.36 4.50 -9.65
CA GLN A 99 2.98 5.27 -10.73
C GLN A 99 3.51 4.38 -11.88
N LEU A 100 3.82 3.13 -11.58
CA LEU A 100 4.25 2.13 -12.57
C LEU A 100 3.09 1.29 -13.12
N ALA A 101 1.85 1.74 -12.86
CA ALA A 101 0.65 1.27 -13.52
C ALA A 101 0.89 1.00 -15.02
N THR A 102 0.48 -0.17 -15.52
CA THR A 102 0.59 -0.60 -16.93
C THR A 102 2.00 -0.91 -17.44
N LEU A 103 3.05 -0.63 -16.67
CA LEU A 103 4.43 -0.98 -16.99
C LEU A 103 4.86 -2.30 -16.34
N THR A 104 4.19 -2.70 -15.25
CA THR A 104 4.35 -3.96 -14.55
C THR A 104 2.99 -4.42 -14.02
N ASP A 105 2.86 -5.72 -13.80
CA ASP A 105 1.70 -6.39 -13.18
C ASP A 105 1.79 -6.44 -11.65
N HIS A 106 2.92 -6.02 -11.05
CA HIS A 106 3.09 -5.88 -9.61
C HIS A 106 2.89 -4.43 -9.15
N LEU A 107 2.46 -4.27 -7.90
CA LEU A 107 2.37 -2.97 -7.24
C LEU A 107 3.62 -2.78 -6.35
N PRO A 108 4.55 -1.88 -6.72
CA PRO A 108 5.69 -1.60 -5.85
C PRO A 108 5.25 -1.14 -4.46
N VAL A 109 5.97 -1.61 -3.46
CA VAL A 109 5.79 -1.25 -2.05
C VAL A 109 6.96 -0.40 -1.59
N SER A 110 6.70 0.56 -0.70
CA SER A 110 7.71 1.42 -0.11
C SER A 110 7.52 1.51 1.40
N MET A 111 8.63 1.56 2.13
CA MET A 111 8.67 1.74 3.58
C MET A 111 9.78 2.74 3.93
N ARG A 112 9.44 3.78 4.72
CA ARG A 112 10.39 4.73 5.28
C ARG A 112 10.53 4.47 6.77
N LEU A 113 11.76 4.24 7.22
CA LEU A 113 12.11 4.06 8.62
C LEU A 113 12.74 5.35 9.15
N ALA A 114 12.23 5.86 10.26
CA ALA A 114 12.87 6.89 11.04
C ALA A 114 13.82 6.21 12.05
N VAL A 115 15.10 6.58 12.01
CA VAL A 115 16.14 6.05 12.90
C VAL A 115 16.68 7.19 13.74
N SER A 116 16.63 7.06 15.06
CA SER A 116 17.24 8.01 16.00
C SER A 116 18.20 7.30 16.93
N THR A 117 19.38 7.88 17.13
CA THR A 117 20.38 7.41 18.10
C THR A 117 20.35 8.32 19.32
N GLY A 118 20.21 7.75 20.52
CA GLY A 118 20.18 8.47 21.79
C GLY A 118 21.53 9.03 22.23
N VAL A 119 22.26 9.72 21.35
CA VAL A 119 23.45 10.46 21.74
C VAL A 119 22.99 11.72 22.48
N GLU A 120 22.86 11.59 23.80
CA GLU A 120 22.92 12.75 24.70
C GLU A 120 24.31 13.37 24.50
N VAL A 121 24.36 14.53 23.83
CA VAL A 121 25.58 15.33 23.74
C VAL A 121 25.81 15.89 25.14
N SER A 122 26.74 15.26 25.87
CA SER A 122 27.23 15.75 27.16
C SER A 122 28.26 16.87 26.96
#